data_AF-A0A6S6RUU1-F1
#
_entry.id   AF-A0A6S6RUU1-F1
#
_cell.length_a   1.000
_cell.length_b   1.000
_cell.length_c   1.000
_cell.angle_alpha   90.00
_cell.angle_beta   90.00
_cell.angle_gamma   90.00
#
_symmetry.space_group_name_H-M   'P 1'
#
loop_
_entity.id
_entity.type
_entity.pdbx_description
1 polymer ?
#
loop_
_entity_poly.entity_id
_entity_poly.type
_entity_poly.pdbx_seq_one_letter_code
_entity_poly.pdbx_strand_id
1 'polypeptide(L)'
;MKLPIYLDYSATTPVDSRVAEKMIQCITMDGNFGNPSSRSHGFRWRAEEAVDIARNQIAELVNADPRELVFTSGATESNNLAVKGVANFYQKKGKHIITSKTEHKAVLDTCRQLEREGFEE
;
A
#
# COMPACT_ATOMS: atom_id res chain seq x y z
N MET A 1 -24.73 26.51 -0.43
CA MET A 1 -24.37 25.08 -0.29
C MET A 1 -23.85 24.62 -1.65
N LYS A 2 -22.66 24.02 -1.75
CA LYS A 2 -22.20 23.45 -3.03
C LYS A 2 -22.92 22.11 -3.23
N LEU A 3 -23.53 21.94 -4.40
CA LEU A 3 -24.22 20.72 -4.80
C LEU A 3 -23.48 20.10 -5.98
N PRO A 4 -23.50 18.76 -6.12
CA PRO A 4 -24.15 17.79 -5.23
C PRO A 4 -23.42 17.59 -3.88
N ILE A 5 -24.16 17.20 -2.83
CA ILE A 5 -23.55 16.78 -1.56
C ILE A 5 -22.91 15.41 -1.79
N TYR A 6 -21.61 15.30 -1.53
CA TYR A 6 -20.88 14.05 -1.64
C TYR A 6 -21.03 13.24 -0.35
N LEU A 7 -21.58 12.03 -0.43
CA LEU A 7 -21.82 11.14 0.72
C LEU A 7 -21.26 9.73 0.49
N ASP A 8 -20.28 9.59 -0.41
CA ASP A 8 -19.69 8.31 -0.82
C ASP A 8 -18.20 8.19 -0.43
N TYR A 9 -17.86 8.67 0.77
CA TYR A 9 -16.48 8.72 1.28
C TYR A 9 -15.84 7.34 1.49
N SER A 10 -16.65 6.28 1.60
CA SER A 10 -16.15 4.90 1.66
C SER A 10 -15.63 4.39 0.32
N ALA A 11 -16.09 4.94 -0.81
CA ALA A 11 -15.59 4.58 -2.14
C ALA A 11 -14.24 5.26 -2.42
N THR A 12 -14.14 6.56 -2.14
CA THR A 12 -12.87 7.32 -2.16
C THR A 12 -13.04 8.65 -1.43
N THR A 13 -11.94 9.34 -1.16
CA THR A 13 -11.93 10.64 -0.48
C THR A 13 -11.24 11.71 -1.32
N PRO A 14 -11.72 12.98 -1.31
CA PRO A 14 -10.94 14.08 -1.86
C PRO A 14 -9.61 14.20 -1.11
N VAL A 15 -8.52 14.37 -1.85
CA VAL A 15 -7.19 14.57 -1.26
C VAL A 15 -7.20 15.87 -0.44
N ASP A 16 -6.71 15.81 0.79
CA ASP A 16 -6.53 16.99 1.65
C ASP A 16 -5.56 17.98 0.98
N SER A 17 -5.87 19.29 1.00
CA SER A 17 -5.04 20.30 0.34
C SER A 17 -3.58 20.27 0.82
N ARG A 18 -3.35 19.97 2.11
CA ARG A 18 -2.00 19.85 2.69
C ARG A 18 -1.23 18.67 2.09
N VAL A 19 -1.92 17.58 1.74
CA VAL A 19 -1.34 16.42 1.06
C VAL A 19 -0.99 16.79 -0.38
N ALA A 20 -1.91 17.43 -1.11
CA ALA A 20 -1.68 17.85 -2.49
C ALA A 20 -0.49 18.82 -2.63
N GLU A 21 -0.39 19.79 -1.71
CA GLU A 21 0.73 20.74 -1.64
C GLU A 21 2.08 20.07 -1.39
N LYS A 22 2.11 18.96 -0.64
CA LYS A 22 3.33 18.18 -0.42
C LYS A 22 3.67 17.31 -1.63
N MET A 23 2.67 16.69 -2.25
CA MET A 23 2.89 15.83 -3.41
C MET A 23 3.47 16.60 -4.60
N ILE A 24 2.97 17.81 -4.89
CA ILE A 24 3.42 18.59 -6.05
C ILE A 24 4.91 18.99 -5.95
N GLN A 25 5.45 19.08 -4.74
CA GLN A 25 6.87 19.36 -4.49
C GLN A 25 7.79 18.22 -4.97
N CYS A 26 7.26 17.04 -5.29
CA CYS A 26 8.03 15.87 -5.73
C CYS A 26 7.85 15.56 -7.24
N ILE A 27 7.20 16.42 -8.02
CA ILE A 27 6.82 16.11 -9.42
C ILE A 27 7.66 16.86 -10.45
N THR A 28 7.82 18.17 -10.29
CA THR A 28 8.41 19.04 -11.34
C THR A 28 9.93 19.13 -11.23
N MET A 29 10.58 19.67 -12.27
CA MET A 29 12.04 19.83 -12.35
C MET A 29 12.64 20.66 -11.20
N ASP A 30 11.89 21.65 -10.70
CA ASP A 30 12.30 22.48 -9.58
C ASP A 30 12.12 21.77 -8.22
N GLY A 31 11.42 20.63 -8.21
CA GLY A 31 11.10 19.84 -7.03
C GLY A 31 12.02 18.63 -6.80
N ASN A 32 11.57 17.75 -5.90
CA ASN A 32 12.22 16.49 -5.56
C ASN A 32 11.75 15.35 -6.48
N PHE A 33 12.07 15.43 -7.78
CA PHE A 33 11.62 14.46 -8.79
C PHE A 33 12.54 13.23 -8.95
N GLY A 34 13.59 13.12 -8.14
CA GLY A 34 14.62 12.10 -8.29
C GLY A 34 14.11 10.67 -8.06
N ASN A 35 14.77 9.69 -8.67
CA ASN A 35 14.53 8.28 -8.37
C ASN A 35 15.31 7.90 -7.08
N PRO A 36 14.64 7.43 -6.01
CA PRO A 36 15.31 7.03 -4.77
C PRO A 36 16.25 5.83 -4.95
N SER A 37 16.08 5.04 -6.02
CA SER A 37 16.91 3.87 -6.35
C SER A 37 18.13 4.20 -7.21
N SER A 38 18.32 5.45 -7.63
CA SER A 38 19.55 5.89 -8.32
C SER A 38 20.79 5.68 -7.44
N ARG A 39 22.00 5.67 -8.01
CA ARG A 39 23.20 5.21 -7.27
C ARG A 39 24.13 6.28 -6.69
N SER A 40 24.14 7.52 -7.20
CA SER A 40 25.31 8.38 -6.91
C SER A 40 25.13 9.91 -7.01
N HIS A 41 23.90 10.44 -7.04
CA HIS A 41 23.69 11.88 -7.21
C HIS A 41 22.76 12.49 -6.16
N GLY A 42 22.89 13.78 -5.88
CA GLY A 42 22.11 14.48 -4.85
C GLY A 42 20.59 14.44 -5.03
N PHE A 43 20.08 14.28 -6.26
CA PHE A 43 18.64 14.05 -6.49
C PHE A 43 18.13 12.74 -5.88
N ARG A 44 19.00 11.73 -5.73
CA ARG A 44 18.66 10.45 -5.11
C ARG A 44 18.47 10.62 -3.61
N TRP A 45 19.45 11.23 -2.93
CA TRP A 45 19.43 11.39 -1.48
C TRP A 45 18.19 12.15 -1.01
N ARG A 46 17.83 13.23 -1.73
CA ARG A 46 16.59 13.96 -1.45
C ARG A 46 15.33 13.10 -1.64
N ALA A 47 15.28 12.28 -2.68
CA ALA A 47 14.14 11.41 -2.95
C ALA A 47 14.03 10.27 -1.91
N GLU A 48 15.14 9.65 -1.55
CA GLU A 48 15.23 8.60 -0.54
C GLU A 48 14.82 9.13 0.84
N GLU A 49 15.34 10.29 1.25
CA GLU A 49 14.96 10.95 2.51
C GLU A 49 13.45 11.23 2.58
N ALA A 50 12.85 11.72 1.48
CA ALA A 50 11.41 11.95 1.43
C ALA A 50 10.60 10.64 1.58
N VAL A 51 11.06 9.54 1.00
CA VAL A 51 10.44 8.21 1.16
C VAL A 51 10.58 7.71 2.59
N ASP A 52 11.75 7.89 3.21
CA ASP A 52 11.99 7.47 4.59
C ASP A 52 11.16 8.28 5.60
N ILE A 53 11.04 9.59 5.40
CA ILE A 53 10.14 10.42 6.22
C ILE A 53 8.69 9.94 6.09
N ALA A 54 8.21 9.71 4.86
CA ALA A 54 6.84 9.23 4.64
C ALA A 54 6.61 7.85 5.28
N ARG A 55 7.59 6.96 5.20
CA ARG A 55 7.55 5.63 5.84
C ARG A 55 7.45 5.74 7.35
N ASN A 56 8.25 6.61 7.98
CA ASN A 56 8.17 6.85 9.42
C ASN A 56 6.79 7.39 9.84
N GLN A 57 6.23 8.35 9.09
CA GLN A 57 4.90 8.91 9.38
C GLN A 57 3.78 7.85 9.32
N ILE A 58 3.84 6.93 8.35
CA ILE A 58 2.88 5.81 8.28
C ILE A 58 3.09 4.87 9.46
N ALA A 59 4.35 4.58 9.82
CA ALA A 59 4.69 3.65 10.89
C ALA A 59 4.23 4.18 12.26
N GLU A 60 4.40 5.48 12.51
CA GLU A 60 3.93 6.16 13.71
C GLU A 60 2.40 6.07 13.87
N LEU A 61 1.64 6.21 12.78
CA LEU A 61 0.18 6.12 12.80
C LEU A 61 -0.33 4.74 13.29
N VAL A 62 0.38 3.67 12.94
CA VAL A 62 0.01 2.29 13.27
C VAL A 62 0.88 1.66 14.36
N ASN A 63 1.77 2.45 14.97
CA ASN A 63 2.72 2.02 16.00
C ASN A 63 3.57 0.79 15.58
N ALA A 64 4.16 0.86 14.39
CA ALA A 64 5.04 -0.16 13.82
C ALA A 64 6.50 0.33 13.70
N ASP A 65 7.43 -0.58 13.48
CA ASP A 65 8.77 -0.21 13.02
C ASP A 65 8.71 0.14 11.52
N PRO A 66 9.34 1.23 11.05
CA PRO A 66 9.36 1.61 9.64
C PRO A 66 9.80 0.48 8.71
N ARG A 67 10.69 -0.41 9.18
CA ARG A 67 11.20 -1.57 8.42
C ARG A 67 10.15 -2.66 8.19
N GLU A 68 9.05 -2.65 8.94
CA GLU A 68 7.92 -3.57 8.75
C GLU A 68 7.00 -3.11 7.61
N LEU A 69 7.09 -1.85 7.19
CA LEU A 69 6.25 -1.31 6.12
C LEU A 69 6.77 -1.67 4.73
N VAL A 70 5.87 -2.17 3.89
CA VAL A 70 6.12 -2.41 2.47
C VAL A 70 5.20 -1.50 1.66
N PHE A 71 5.78 -0.61 0.85
CA PHE A 71 4.98 0.19 -0.09
C PHE A 71 4.46 -0.70 -1.23
N THR A 72 3.17 -0.57 -1.52
CA THR A 72 2.49 -1.22 -2.65
C THR A 72 1.67 -0.17 -3.41
N SER A 73 1.07 -0.53 -4.54
CA SER A 73 0.16 0.33 -5.30
C SER A 73 -1.17 0.61 -4.60
N GLY A 74 -1.52 -0.13 -3.54
CA GLY A 74 -2.73 0.08 -2.75
C GLY A 74 -3.19 -1.16 -1.99
N ALA A 75 -4.35 -1.05 -1.34
CA ALA A 75 -4.89 -2.11 -0.47
C ALA A 75 -5.16 -3.43 -1.22
N THR A 76 -5.57 -3.38 -2.49
CA THR A 76 -5.81 -4.59 -3.30
C THR A 76 -4.52 -5.39 -3.51
N GLU A 77 -3.40 -4.72 -3.82
CA GLU A 77 -2.10 -5.38 -3.93
C GLU A 77 -1.60 -5.85 -2.57
N SER A 78 -1.76 -5.04 -1.52
CA SER A 78 -1.37 -5.41 -0.15
C SER A 78 -2.06 -6.69 0.32
N ASN A 79 -3.37 -6.82 0.09
CA ASN A 79 -4.13 -8.03 0.43
C ASN A 79 -3.65 -9.25 -0.37
N ASN A 80 -3.37 -9.07 -1.67
CA ASN A 80 -2.82 -10.14 -2.50
C ASN A 80 -1.43 -10.58 -1.99
N LEU A 81 -0.56 -9.62 -1.72
CA LEU A 81 0.81 -9.87 -1.25
C LEU A 81 0.80 -10.59 0.10
N ALA A 82 -0.01 -10.14 1.05
CA ALA A 82 -0.10 -10.75 2.36
C ALA A 82 -0.62 -12.19 2.29
N VAL A 83 -1.78 -12.40 1.66
CA VAL A 83 -2.43 -13.72 1.63
C VAL A 83 -1.63 -14.71 0.78
N LYS A 84 -1.29 -14.35 -0.47
CA LYS A 84 -0.51 -15.24 -1.34
C LYS A 84 0.91 -15.41 -0.84
N GLY A 85 1.53 -14.37 -0.30
CA GLY A 85 2.89 -14.43 0.22
C GLY A 85 3.01 -15.40 1.38
N VAL A 86 2.13 -15.28 2.38
CA VAL A 86 2.11 -16.18 3.55
C VAL A 86 1.74 -17.60 3.14
N ALA A 87 0.68 -17.77 2.34
CA ALA A 87 0.23 -19.08 1.88
C ALA A 87 1.34 -19.84 1.14
N ASN A 88 2.01 -19.19 0.18
CA ASN A 88 3.07 -19.82 -0.59
C ASN A 88 4.34 -20.10 0.23
N PHE A 89 4.72 -19.18 1.12
CA PHE A 89 5.91 -19.34 1.95
C PHE A 89 5.74 -20.49 2.96
N TYR A 90 4.55 -20.64 3.55
CA TYR A 90 4.27 -21.64 4.59
C TYR A 90 3.52 -22.89 4.10
N GLN A 91 3.31 -23.06 2.78
CA GLN A 91 2.55 -24.19 2.21
C GLN A 91 3.01 -25.58 2.68
N LYS A 92 4.29 -25.74 3.08
CA LYS A 92 4.83 -27.00 3.62
C LYS A 92 4.34 -27.32 5.03
N LYS A 93 3.89 -26.32 5.79
CA LYS A 93 3.32 -26.47 7.14
C LYS A 93 1.83 -26.78 7.13
N GLY A 94 1.16 -26.50 6.02
CA GLY A 94 -0.27 -26.68 5.85
C GLY A 94 -0.78 -25.79 4.71
N LYS A 95 -1.94 -26.15 4.17
CA LYS A 95 -2.59 -25.43 3.07
C LYS A 95 -4.00 -24.97 3.39
N HIS A 96 -4.39 -25.04 4.67
CA HIS A 96 -5.69 -24.55 5.13
C HIS A 96 -5.61 -23.06 5.46
N ILE A 97 -6.56 -22.28 4.93
CA ILE A 97 -6.69 -20.84 5.10
C ILE A 97 -8.11 -20.56 5.60
N ILE A 98 -8.26 -19.73 6.63
CA ILE A 98 -9.58 -19.33 7.13
C ILE A 98 -9.79 -17.86 6.79
N THR A 99 -10.96 -17.52 6.24
CA THR A 99 -11.39 -16.14 5.95
C THR A 99 -12.88 -15.93 6.26
N SER A 100 -13.39 -14.71 6.09
CA SER A 100 -14.81 -14.36 6.27
C SER A 100 -15.52 -14.13 4.94
N LYS A 101 -16.79 -14.54 4.85
CA LYS A 101 -17.64 -14.33 3.67
C LYS A 101 -17.89 -12.85 3.34
N THR A 102 -17.68 -11.96 4.31
CA THR A 102 -17.90 -10.51 4.17
C THR A 102 -16.63 -9.72 3.86
N GLU A 103 -15.49 -10.38 3.64
CA GLU A 103 -14.25 -9.71 3.28
C GLU A 103 -14.37 -8.94 1.96
N HIS A 104 -13.47 -7.98 1.77
CA HIS A 104 -13.35 -7.28 0.49
C HIS A 104 -12.97 -8.27 -0.64
N LYS A 105 -13.39 -7.97 -1.88
CA LYS A 105 -13.10 -8.81 -3.06
C LYS A 105 -11.62 -9.13 -3.25
N ALA A 106 -10.74 -8.19 -2.89
CA ALA A 106 -9.30 -8.40 -2.94
C ALA A 106 -8.81 -9.59 -2.09
N VAL A 107 -9.51 -9.94 -1.01
CA VAL A 107 -9.24 -11.14 -0.20
C VAL A 107 -9.97 -12.35 -0.79
N LEU A 108 -11.28 -12.24 -1.01
CA LEU A 108 -12.10 -13.37 -1.49
C LEU A 108 -11.62 -13.94 -2.83
N ASP A 109 -11.33 -13.07 -3.80
CA ASP A 109 -10.85 -13.52 -5.11
C ASP A 109 -9.39 -14.01 -5.05
N THR A 110 -8.63 -13.56 -4.05
CA THR A 110 -7.29 -14.10 -3.76
C THR A 110 -7.39 -15.52 -3.18
N CYS A 111 -8.28 -15.76 -2.21
CA CYS A 111 -8.51 -17.09 -1.64
C CYS A 111 -9.00 -18.06 -2.72
N ARG A 112 -9.98 -17.67 -3.55
CA ARG A 112 -10.44 -18.47 -4.70
C ARG A 112 -9.34 -18.83 -5.69
N GLN A 113 -8.39 -17.92 -5.90
CA GLN A 113 -7.23 -18.22 -6.74
C GLN A 113 -6.32 -19.26 -6.07
N LEU A 114 -6.10 -19.16 -4.76
CA LEU A 114 -5.32 -20.14 -3.99
C LEU A 114 -6.02 -21.50 -3.91
N GLU A 115 -7.35 -21.57 -3.84
CA GLU A 115 -8.10 -22.83 -3.94
C GLU A 115 -7.77 -23.58 -5.23
N ARG A 116 -7.70 -22.86 -6.37
CA ARG A 116 -7.30 -23.43 -7.67
C ARG A 116 -5.85 -23.90 -7.70
N GLU A 117 -5.01 -23.35 -6.82
CA GLU A 117 -3.60 -23.74 -6.63
C GLU A 117 -3.46 -24.88 -5.59
N GLY A 118 -4.59 -25.40 -5.08
CA GLY A 118 -4.64 -26.55 -4.18
C GLY A 118 -4.54 -26.19 -2.69
N PHE A 119 -4.93 -24.97 -2.31
CA PHE A 119 -5.20 -24.61 -0.92
C PHE A 119 -6.66 -24.92 -0.53
N GLU A 120 -6.92 -25.04 0.77
CA GLU A 120 -8.25 -25.33 1.34
C GLU A 120 -8.75 -24.09 2.09
N GLU A 121 -9.92 -23.56 1.72
CA GLU A 121 -10.62 -22.45 2.39
C GLU A 121 -11.69 -22.96 3.38
#